data_AF-A0A528TJF0-F1
#
_entry.id   AF-A0A528TJF0-F1
#
_cell.length_a   1.000
_cell.length_b   1.000
_cell.length_c   1.000
_cell.angle_alpha   90.00
_cell.angle_beta   90.00
_cell.angle_gamma   90.00
#
_symmetry.space_group_name_H-M   'P 1'
#
loop_
_entity.id
_entity.type
_entity.pdbx_description
1 polymer ?
#
loop_
_entity_poly.entity_id
_entity_poly.type
_entity_poly.pdbx_seq_one_letter_code
_entity_poly.pdbx_strand_id
1 'polypeptide(L)' 'MKLTDFKALTFDCYGTLIDWESGMIEGLKPLTERAGRRLSRDDILEAHARHESSQQK' A
#
# COMPACT_ATOMS: atom_id res chain seq x y z
N MET A 1 -28.41 13.63 -12.17
CA MET A 1 -27.52 13.15 -11.09
C MET A 1 -26.29 14.04 -11.11
N LYS A 2 -26.17 14.90 -10.11
CA LYS A 2 -25.06 15.84 -9.88
C LYS A 2 -24.43 15.50 -8.52
N LEU A 3 -23.15 15.79 -8.33
CA LEU A 3 -22.47 15.56 -7.06
C LEU A 3 -23.16 16.30 -5.89
N THR A 4 -23.74 17.46 -6.17
CA THR A 4 -24.49 18.28 -5.19
C THR A 4 -25.82 17.68 -4.75
N ASP A 5 -26.29 16.62 -5.40
CA ASP A 5 -27.52 15.93 -5.03
C ASP A 5 -27.35 15.09 -3.74
N PHE A 6 -26.11 14.89 -3.28
CA PHE A 6 -25.76 14.06 -2.14
C PHE A 6 -25.30 14.90 -0.94
N LYS A 7 -25.61 14.42 0.27
CA LYS A 7 -25.26 15.10 1.52
C LYS A 7 -24.06 14.49 2.25
N ALA A 8 -23.62 13.31 1.83
CA ALA A 8 -22.49 12.61 2.41
C ALA A 8 -21.65 11.98 1.31
N LEU A 9 -20.33 12.05 1.48
CA LEU A 9 -19.35 11.35 0.66
C LEU A 9 -18.61 10.38 1.57
N THR A 10 -18.66 9.10 1.24
CA THR A 10 -17.92 8.05 1.93
C THR A 10 -16.75 7.65 1.05
N PHE A 11 -15.54 7.89 1.55
CA PHE A 11 -14.32 7.51 0.87
C PHE A 11 -13.69 6.31 1.57
N ASP A 12 -13.16 5.42 0.75
CA ASP A 12 -12.13 4.50 1.22
C ASP A 12 -10.87 5.31 1.63
N CYS A 13 -10.02 4.74 2.49
CA CYS A 13 -8.85 5.44 3.04
C CYS A 13 -7.57 5.12 2.25
N TYR A 14 -7.18 3.85 2.15
CA TYR A 14 -5.87 3.45 1.63
C TYR A 14 -5.92 3.23 0.11
N GLY A 15 -5.27 4.10 -0.64
CA GLY A 15 -5.28 4.10 -2.10
C GLY A 15 -6.27 5.10 -2.70
N THR A 16 -7.18 5.62 -1.86
CA THR A 16 -8.08 6.73 -2.22
C THR A 16 -7.64 8.06 -1.59
N LEU A 17 -7.41 8.08 -0.27
CA LEU A 17 -6.97 9.29 0.46
C LEU A 17 -5.48 9.25 0.84
N ILE A 18 -4.96 8.06 1.16
CA ILE A 18 -3.57 7.86 1.59
C ILE A 18 -2.81 7.05 0.55
N ASP A 19 -1.66 7.56 0.10
CA ASP A 19 -0.66 6.79 -0.66
C ASP A 19 0.08 5.85 0.30
N TRP A 20 -0.48 4.66 0.47
CA TRP A 20 0.08 3.63 1.32
C TRP A 20 1.25 2.89 0.66
N GLU A 21 1.31 2.84 -0.67
CA GLU A 21 2.39 2.13 -1.38
C GLU A 21 3.74 2.80 -1.14
N SER A 22 3.79 4.12 -1.29
CA SER A 22 5.02 4.89 -1.02
C SER A 22 5.41 4.81 0.45
N GLY A 23 4.42 4.91 1.35
CA GLY A 23 4.65 4.73 2.80
C GLY A 23 5.24 3.36 3.14
N MET A 24 4.73 2.29 2.52
CA MET A 24 5.23 0.94 2.71
C MET A 24 6.66 0.78 2.20
N ILE A 25 6.97 1.28 1.01
CA ILE A 25 8.30 1.16 0.42
C ILE A 25 9.35 1.89 1.27
N GLU A 26 9.05 3.11 1.72
CA GLU A 26 9.96 3.84 2.61
C GLU A 26 10.08 3.17 3.99
N GLY A 27 8.97 2.66 4.55
CA GLY A 27 8.98 1.94 5.83
C GLY A 27 9.78 0.63 5.78
N LEU A 28 9.77 -0.07 4.65
CA LEU A 28 10.52 -1.31 4.44
C LEU A 28 11.97 -1.09 3.98
N LYS A 29 12.36 0.15 3.70
CA LYS A 29 13.69 0.49 3.16
C LYS A 29 14.85 -0.14 3.94
N PRO A 30 14.91 -0.08 5.29
CA PRO A 30 16.00 -0.70 6.05
C PRO A 30 16.12 -2.23 5.86
N LEU A 31 15.00 -2.91 5.59
CA LEU A 31 14.98 -4.34 5.30
C LEU A 31 15.45 -4.60 3.86
N THR A 32 14.96 -3.81 2.91
CA THR A 32 15.28 -3.99 1.49
C THR A 32 16.73 -3.68 1.16
N GLU A 33 17.36 -2.71 1.87
CA GLU A 33 18.79 -2.41 1.74
C GLU A 33 19.67 -3.59 2.17
N ARG A 34 19.16 -4.46 3.04
CA ARG A 34 19.84 -5.67 3.51
C ARG A 34 19.62 -6.90 2.62
N ALA A 35 18.74 -6.80 1.61
CA ALA A 35 18.33 -7.95 0.80
C ALA A 35 19.41 -8.49 -0.15
N GLY A 36 20.61 -7.87 -0.20
CA GLY A 36 21.75 -8.31 -1.01
C GLY A 36 21.55 -8.19 -2.53
N ARG A 37 20.34 -7.79 -2.97
CA ARG A 37 19.98 -7.51 -4.36
C ARG A 37 19.11 -6.26 -4.42
N ARG A 38 19.14 -5.58 -5.56
CA ARG A 38 18.20 -4.48 -5.83
C ARG A 38 16.80 -5.05 -6.00
N LEU A 39 15.84 -4.49 -5.27
CA LEU A 39 14.42 -4.81 -5.38
C LEU A 39 13.71 -3.64 -6.09
N SER A 40 12.80 -3.95 -7.00
CA SER A 40 11.86 -2.98 -7.54
C SER A 40 10.74 -2.69 -6.54
N ARG A 41 9.93 -1.66 -6.80
CA ARG A 41 8.72 -1.38 -6.00
C ARG A 41 7.77 -2.57 -6.00
N ASP A 42 7.53 -3.15 -7.18
CA ASP A 42 6.62 -4.27 -7.35
C ASP A 42 7.11 -5.53 -6.62
N ASP A 43 8.43 -5.81 -6.66
CA ASP A 43 9.01 -6.92 -5.89
C ASP A 43 8.70 -6.80 -4.38
N ILE A 44 8.76 -5.58 -3.84
CA ILE A 44 8.53 -5.30 -2.42
C ILE A 44 7.05 -5.47 -2.09
N LEU A 45 6.17 -4.89 -2.91
CA LEU A 45 4.72 -4.93 -2.70
C LEU A 45 4.16 -6.36 -2.85
N GLU A 46 4.62 -7.12 -3.85
CA GLU A 46 4.21 -8.52 -4.04
C GLU A 46 4.70 -9.40 -2.89
N ALA A 47 5.95 -9.23 -2.46
CA ALA A 47 6.48 -9.96 -1.31
C ALA A 47 5.69 -9.64 -0.04
N HIS A 48 5.35 -8.37 0.18
CA HIS A 48 4.50 -7.96 1.30
C HIS A 48 3.13 -8.62 1.22
N ALA A 49 2.41 -8.52 0.10
CA ALA A 49 1.08 -9.09 -0.08
C ALA A 49 1.05 -10.61 0.18
N ARG A 50 2.07 -11.34 -0.30
CA ARG A 50 2.20 -12.78 -0.05
C ARG A 50 2.35 -13.09 1.44
N HIS A 51 3.15 -12.30 2.16
CA HIS A 51 3.37 -12.49 3.59
C HIS A 51 2.14 -12.08 4.40
N GLU A 52 1.53 -10.94 4.08
CA GLU A 52 0.33 -10.41 4.72
C GLU A 52 -0.84 -11.41 4.62
N SER A 53 -1.11 -11.92 3.42
CA SER A 53 -2.14 -12.94 3.19
C SER A 53 -1.92 -14.21 4.01
N SER A 54 -0.66 -14.62 4.25
CA SER A 54 -0.36 -15.78 5.10
C SER A 54 -0.59 -15.54 6.60
N GLN A 55 -0.62 -14.28 7.03
CA GLN A 55 -0.81 -13.89 8.43
C GLN A 55 -2.26 -13.49 8.75
N GLN A 56 -3.06 -13.12 7.76
CA GLN A 56 -4.50 -12.92 7.92
C GLN A 56 -5.16 -14.25 8.33
N LYS A 57 -5.85 -14.23 9.46
CA LYS A 57 -6.65 -15.35 9.99
C LYS A 57 -8.14 -15.11 9.73
#